data_AF-A0AAU9NWK7-F1
#
_entry.id   AF-A0AAU9NWK7-F1
#
_cell.length_a   1.000
_cell.length_b   1.000
_cell.length_c   1.000
_cell.angle_alpha   90.00
_cell.angle_beta   90.00
_cell.angle_gamma   90.00
#
_symmetry.space_group_name_H-M   'P 1'
#
loop_
_entity.id
_entity.type
_entity.pdbx_description
1 polymer ?
#
loop_
_entity_poly.entity_id
_entity_poly.type
_entity_poly.pdbx_seq_one_letter_code
_entity_poly.pdbx_strand_id
1 'polypeptide(L)'
;MKRFKEEPNASNSNEISDMEEYTGYVLQTETDAKPSRRILRNTLNSITRLLHESEEKEPSNLMMLLNKSTGFYGVLEFDNDQVPPLHREKIPNCWSLVAVTLTAISLALPEIANSHVKGLLAGLLKARKATRRVWTDVEVYCKWLQIDLQKMARKGETSQKILQWLGDEAAKIVIQFKRSKDGSLDHSLCNFIAASSMYRISQTILLHCNEQENWPIDEELFEFISTIIADLLCACFTNVPRVITMKCHDDAIEKREDSIRIAAQLLGRSKKILKMLKSANFPT
;
A
#
# COMPACT_ATOMS: atom_id res chain seq x y z
N MET A 1 -40.75 -0.69 53.17
CA MET A 1 -40.83 -1.02 51.73
C MET A 1 -40.47 0.21 50.90
N LYS A 2 -39.22 0.30 50.44
CA LYS A 2 -38.76 0.80 49.13
C LYS A 2 -37.23 0.90 49.15
N ARG A 3 -36.60 0.01 48.38
CA ARG A 3 -35.17 -0.02 48.06
C ARG A 3 -34.87 1.14 47.12
N PHE A 4 -33.84 1.93 47.39
CA PHE A 4 -33.15 2.71 46.36
C PHE A 4 -32.07 1.83 45.75
N LYS A 5 -32.11 1.69 44.43
CA LYS A 5 -31.10 1.00 43.63
C LYS A 5 -29.86 1.89 43.53
N GLU A 6 -28.69 1.31 43.79
CA GLU A 6 -27.43 1.81 43.26
C GLU A 6 -27.37 1.47 41.76
N GLU A 7 -27.07 2.47 40.93
CA GLU A 7 -26.63 2.25 39.55
C GLU A 7 -25.09 2.19 39.51
N PRO A 8 -24.49 1.27 38.73
CA PRO A 8 -23.05 1.10 38.70
C PRO A 8 -22.40 2.16 37.80
N ASN A 9 -21.49 2.96 38.37
CA ASN A 9 -20.53 3.75 37.64
C ASN A 9 -19.57 2.82 36.89
N ALA A 10 -19.76 2.70 35.57
CA ALA A 10 -18.75 2.17 34.67
C ALA A 10 -18.70 3.06 33.43
N SER A 11 -17.48 3.28 32.93
CA SER A 11 -17.11 4.10 31.77
C SER A 11 -16.88 5.59 32.04
N ASN A 12 -15.61 5.94 32.31
CA ASN A 12 -15.03 7.23 31.89
C ASN A 12 -13.50 7.32 32.02
N SER A 13 -12.81 6.30 32.51
CA SER A 13 -11.35 6.36 32.69
C SER A 13 -10.55 6.25 31.40
N ASN A 14 -11.05 5.54 30.38
CA ASN A 14 -10.30 5.32 29.13
C ASN A 14 -10.42 6.48 28.13
N GLU A 15 -11.56 7.20 28.10
CA GLU A 15 -11.72 8.38 27.22
C GLU A 15 -10.87 9.58 27.68
N ILE A 16 -10.59 9.68 28.99
CA ILE A 16 -9.74 10.74 29.56
C ILE A 16 -8.26 10.50 29.21
N SER A 17 -7.83 9.23 29.16
CA SER A 17 -6.46 8.85 28.83
C SER A 17 -6.09 9.20 27.38
N ASP A 18 -6.98 8.93 26.42
CA ASP A 18 -6.74 9.27 25.01
C ASP A 18 -6.68 10.81 24.83
N MET A 19 -7.50 11.56 25.57
CA MET A 19 -7.59 13.02 25.51
C MET A 19 -6.32 13.76 26.00
N GLU A 20 -5.62 13.21 26.98
CA GLU A 20 -4.33 13.75 27.47
C GLU A 20 -3.20 13.55 26.44
N GLU A 21 -3.24 12.46 25.67
CA GLU A 21 -2.26 12.20 24.60
C GLU A 21 -2.40 13.21 23.44
N TYR A 22 -3.64 13.54 23.05
CA TYR A 22 -3.89 14.51 21.96
C TYR A 22 -3.63 15.97 22.34
N THR A 23 -3.77 16.33 23.62
CA THR A 23 -3.54 17.72 24.05
C THR A 23 -2.08 18.15 23.88
N GLY A 24 -1.12 17.23 24.03
CA GLY A 24 0.30 17.51 23.78
C GLY A 24 0.61 17.94 22.34
N TYR A 25 -0.07 17.35 21.35
CA TYR A 25 0.11 17.69 19.93
C TYR A 25 -0.49 19.04 19.53
N VAL A 26 -1.59 19.44 20.19
CA VAL A 26 -2.30 20.70 19.91
C VAL A 26 -1.57 21.92 20.52
N LEU A 27 -0.74 21.73 21.56
CA LEU A 27 -0.23 22.81 22.42
C LEU A 27 1.15 23.40 22.07
N GLN A 28 1.89 22.86 21.09
CA GLN A 28 3.23 23.42 20.77
C GLN A 28 3.17 24.71 19.94
N THR A 29 2.46 25.76 20.34
CA THR A 29 2.58 27.08 19.70
C THR A 29 3.71 27.87 20.35
N GLU A 30 4.83 28.05 19.67
CA GLU A 30 5.83 29.06 20.02
C GLU A 30 5.22 30.45 19.72
N THR A 31 4.51 31.05 20.69
CA THR A 31 4.34 32.50 20.94
C THR A 31 3.21 32.77 21.94
N ASP A 32 3.38 33.79 22.78
CA ASP A 32 2.71 34.12 24.05
C ASP A 32 1.21 34.49 24.03
N ALA A 33 0.37 33.81 23.24
CA ALA A 33 -1.08 33.95 23.33
C ALA A 33 -1.75 32.59 23.55
N LYS A 34 -1.86 32.18 24.83
CA LYS A 34 -2.61 30.98 25.19
C LYS A 34 -4.08 31.12 24.74
N PRO A 35 -4.59 30.23 23.87
CA PRO A 35 -5.97 30.28 23.42
C PRO A 35 -6.95 30.08 24.59
N SER A 36 -8.12 30.72 24.52
CA SER A 36 -9.13 30.57 25.57
C SER A 36 -9.64 29.12 25.67
N ARG A 37 -10.05 28.69 26.87
CA ARG A 37 -10.61 27.35 27.11
C ARG A 37 -11.79 27.02 26.17
N ARG A 38 -12.57 28.02 25.78
CA ARG A 38 -13.70 27.86 24.84
C ARG A 38 -13.23 27.54 23.43
N ILE A 39 -12.17 28.21 22.96
CA ILE A 39 -11.58 27.96 21.63
C ILE A 39 -10.99 26.55 21.61
N LEU A 40 -10.20 26.18 22.61
CA LEU A 40 -9.64 24.82 22.74
C LEU A 40 -10.71 23.74 22.70
N ARG A 41 -11.79 23.91 23.48
CA ARG A 41 -12.91 22.95 23.51
C ARG A 41 -13.63 22.84 22.16
N ASN A 42 -13.85 23.95 21.47
CA ASN A 42 -14.49 23.95 20.16
C ASN A 42 -13.62 23.28 19.10
N THR A 43 -12.32 23.56 19.09
CA THR A 43 -11.36 22.94 18.16
C THR A 43 -11.28 21.44 18.39
N LEU A 44 -11.18 21.01 19.64
CA LEU A 44 -11.16 19.60 20.00
C LEU A 44 -12.45 18.89 19.55
N ASN A 45 -13.62 19.45 19.86
CA ASN A 45 -14.90 18.89 19.40
C ASN A 45 -14.96 18.76 17.88
N SER A 46 -14.44 19.75 17.13
CA SER A 46 -14.37 19.69 15.67
C SER A 46 -13.46 18.57 15.19
N ILE A 47 -12.30 18.38 15.82
CA ILE A 47 -11.34 17.32 15.49
C ILE A 47 -11.95 15.94 15.78
N THR A 48 -12.56 15.75 16.96
CA THR A 48 -13.22 14.49 17.34
C THR A 48 -14.32 14.13 16.35
N ARG A 49 -15.13 15.11 15.93
CA ARG A 49 -16.17 14.87 14.92
C ARG A 49 -15.56 14.44 13.58
N LEU A 50 -14.53 15.14 13.11
CA LEU A 50 -13.83 14.80 11.87
C LEU A 50 -13.21 13.39 11.90
N LEU A 51 -12.69 12.98 13.05
CA LEU A 51 -12.12 11.68 13.27
C LEU A 51 -13.19 10.59 13.14
N HIS A 52 -14.34 10.75 13.82
CA HIS A 52 -15.47 9.83 13.72
C HIS A 52 -16.02 9.72 12.29
N GLU A 53 -16.26 10.86 11.62
CA GLU A 53 -16.70 10.89 10.21
C GLU A 53 -15.70 10.21 9.24
N SER A 54 -14.42 10.19 9.63
CA SER A 54 -13.34 9.59 8.83
C SER A 54 -13.21 8.10 9.07
N GLU A 55 -13.53 7.60 10.27
CA GLU A 55 -13.63 6.17 10.59
C GLU A 55 -14.72 5.49 9.76
N GLU A 56 -15.87 6.14 9.57
CA GLU A 56 -16.96 5.61 8.73
C GLU A 56 -16.60 5.53 7.24
N LYS A 57 -15.58 6.28 6.80
CA LYS A 57 -15.10 6.33 5.40
C LYS A 57 -13.94 5.35 5.14
N GLU A 58 -13.86 4.30 5.94
CA GLU A 58 -12.86 3.26 5.81
C GLU A 58 -12.89 2.58 4.43
N PRO A 59 -11.73 2.31 3.80
CA PRO A 59 -11.68 1.64 2.51
C PRO A 59 -11.92 0.12 2.65
N SER A 60 -13.16 -0.33 2.45
CA SER A 60 -13.55 -1.75 2.60
C SER A 60 -12.73 -2.72 1.74
N ASN A 61 -12.52 -2.42 0.45
CA ASN A 61 -11.72 -3.26 -0.46
C ASN A 61 -10.25 -3.33 -0.03
N LEU A 62 -9.71 -2.23 0.51
CA LEU A 62 -8.35 -2.24 1.07
C LEU A 62 -8.28 -3.14 2.29
N MET A 63 -9.25 -3.06 3.20
CA MET A 63 -9.27 -3.94 4.38
C MET A 63 -9.37 -5.42 4.00
N MET A 64 -10.20 -5.75 3.01
CA MET A 64 -10.30 -7.13 2.49
C MET A 64 -8.96 -7.62 1.92
N LEU A 65 -8.22 -6.76 1.21
CA LEU A 65 -6.88 -7.07 0.71
C LEU A 65 -5.89 -7.23 1.86
N LEU A 66 -5.85 -6.30 2.81
CA LEU A 66 -4.90 -6.32 3.94
C LEU A 66 -5.08 -7.52 4.86
N ASN A 67 -6.31 -8.05 5.00
CA ASN A 67 -6.56 -9.27 5.76
C ASN A 67 -5.92 -10.53 5.16
N LYS A 68 -5.41 -10.47 3.92
CA LYS A 68 -4.63 -11.55 3.31
C LYS A 68 -3.16 -11.55 3.77
N SER A 69 -2.70 -10.48 4.41
CA SER A 69 -1.32 -10.35 4.86
C SER A 69 -0.93 -11.47 5.84
N THR A 70 0.27 -12.02 5.65
CA THR A 70 0.81 -13.11 6.48
C THR A 70 1.89 -12.65 7.45
N GLY A 71 2.13 -11.33 7.57
CA GLY A 71 3.09 -10.78 8.54
C GLY A 71 4.43 -10.36 7.92
N PHE A 72 4.41 -9.88 6.67
CA PHE A 72 5.57 -9.42 5.88
C PHE A 72 6.44 -10.52 5.25
N TYR A 73 6.10 -11.79 5.41
CA TYR A 73 6.85 -12.88 4.76
C TYR A 73 6.88 -12.73 3.23
N GLY A 74 5.79 -12.27 2.60
CA GLY A 74 5.75 -12.01 1.16
C GLY A 74 6.71 -10.90 0.70
N VAL A 75 7.11 -9.98 1.59
CA VAL A 75 8.14 -8.97 1.28
C VAL A 75 9.53 -9.60 1.26
N LEU A 76 9.81 -10.56 2.16
CA LEU A 76 11.06 -11.29 2.21
C LEU A 76 11.22 -12.24 1.00
N GLU A 77 10.14 -12.89 0.58
CA GLU A 77 10.12 -13.73 -0.63
C GLU A 77 10.38 -12.91 -1.91
N PHE A 78 10.01 -11.62 -1.92
CA PHE A 78 10.22 -10.73 -3.05
C PHE A 78 11.67 -10.19 -3.15
N ASP A 79 12.29 -9.79 -2.04
CA ASP A 79 13.68 -9.32 -2.03
C ASP A 79 14.67 -10.49 -1.99
N ASN A 80 14.44 -11.48 -2.85
CA ASN A 80 15.23 -12.69 -2.92
C ASN A 80 16.48 -12.46 -3.80
N ASP A 81 17.65 -12.66 -3.20
CA ASP A 81 18.96 -12.57 -3.87
C ASP A 81 19.22 -13.74 -4.85
N GLN A 82 18.35 -14.76 -4.87
CA GLN A 82 18.45 -15.88 -5.81
C GLN A 82 18.24 -15.49 -7.27
N VAL A 83 17.50 -14.40 -7.55
CA VAL A 83 17.34 -13.87 -8.91
C VAL A 83 18.38 -12.77 -9.13
N PRO A 84 19.48 -13.04 -9.86
CA PRO A 84 20.48 -12.02 -10.12
C PRO A 84 19.88 -10.88 -10.95
N PRO A 85 20.19 -9.62 -10.63
CA PRO A 85 19.75 -8.52 -11.47
C PRO A 85 20.45 -8.59 -12.83
N LEU A 86 19.75 -8.19 -13.88
CA LEU A 86 20.33 -8.12 -15.24
C LEU A 86 21.44 -7.05 -15.38
N HIS A 87 21.67 -6.25 -14.34
CA HIS A 87 22.69 -5.20 -14.30
C HIS A 87 23.15 -4.92 -12.87
N ARG A 88 24.36 -4.35 -12.73
CA ARG A 88 24.99 -4.08 -11.43
C ARG A 88 24.52 -2.79 -10.74
N GLU A 89 23.94 -1.84 -11.48
CA GLU A 89 23.45 -0.60 -10.88
C GLU A 89 22.27 -0.89 -9.96
N LYS A 90 22.31 -0.35 -8.74
CA LYS A 90 21.24 -0.53 -7.76
C LYS A 90 20.06 0.33 -8.17
N ILE A 91 19.00 -0.29 -8.68
CA ILE A 91 17.73 0.40 -8.92
C ILE A 91 17.13 0.79 -7.57
N PRO A 92 16.65 2.04 -7.39
CA PRO A 92 15.91 2.42 -6.20
C PRO A 92 14.71 1.50 -6.02
N ASN A 93 14.68 0.73 -4.93
CA ASN A 93 13.54 -0.13 -4.63
C ASN A 93 12.33 0.78 -4.33
N CYS A 94 11.33 0.75 -5.21
CA CYS A 94 10.14 1.55 -5.11
C CYS A 94 8.95 0.61 -4.89
N TRP A 95 8.44 0.56 -3.65
CA TRP A 95 7.30 -0.28 -3.28
C TRP A 95 6.10 -0.08 -4.22
N SER A 96 5.85 1.16 -4.67
CA SER A 96 4.74 1.41 -5.60
C SER A 96 4.97 0.75 -6.96
N LEU A 97 6.22 0.67 -7.45
CA LEU A 97 6.54 -0.05 -8.68
C LEU A 97 6.35 -1.56 -8.55
N VAL A 98 6.75 -2.12 -7.41
CA VAL A 98 6.55 -3.54 -7.09
C VAL A 98 5.06 -3.87 -7.10
N ALA A 99 4.25 -3.06 -6.40
CA ALA A 99 2.80 -3.21 -6.39
C ALA A 99 2.19 -3.12 -7.80
N VAL A 100 2.64 -2.17 -8.65
CA VAL A 100 2.19 -2.06 -10.05
C VAL A 100 2.53 -3.33 -10.83
N THR A 101 3.75 -3.84 -10.65
CA THR A 101 4.25 -5.01 -11.39
C THR A 101 3.49 -6.27 -11.01
N LEU A 102 3.30 -6.52 -9.71
CA LEU A 102 2.49 -7.64 -9.21
C LEU A 102 1.05 -7.54 -9.72
N THR A 103 0.46 -6.35 -9.72
CA THR A 103 -0.89 -6.11 -10.28
C THR A 103 -0.94 -6.41 -11.77
N ALA A 104 0.09 -6.00 -12.54
CA ALA A 104 0.17 -6.29 -13.97
C ALA A 104 0.27 -7.80 -14.24
N ILE A 105 1.00 -8.54 -13.41
CA ILE A 105 1.08 -10.01 -13.49
C ILE A 105 -0.29 -10.63 -13.17
N SER A 106 -0.94 -10.22 -12.08
CA SER A 106 -2.30 -10.67 -11.75
C SER A 106 -3.29 -10.41 -12.89
N LEU A 107 -3.16 -9.28 -13.57
CA LEU A 107 -3.94 -8.90 -14.75
C LEU A 107 -3.57 -9.65 -16.02
N ALA A 108 -2.47 -10.39 -16.06
CA ALA A 108 -2.08 -11.21 -17.21
C ALA A 108 -2.57 -12.66 -17.10
N LEU A 109 -3.01 -13.09 -15.90
CA LEU A 109 -3.45 -14.45 -15.65
C LEU A 109 -4.75 -14.79 -16.41
N PRO A 110 -4.93 -16.04 -16.91
CA PRO A 110 -6.03 -16.40 -17.78
C PRO A 110 -7.38 -16.67 -17.10
N GLU A 111 -7.43 -17.42 -16.00
CA GLU A 111 -8.71 -17.91 -15.43
C GLU A 111 -9.25 -17.12 -14.23
N ILE A 112 -8.73 -15.92 -13.97
CA ILE A 112 -9.12 -15.17 -12.76
C ILE A 112 -10.51 -14.55 -12.85
N ALA A 113 -11.34 -14.83 -11.85
CA ALA A 113 -12.64 -14.19 -11.68
C ALA A 113 -12.52 -12.65 -11.70
N ASN A 114 -13.32 -12.02 -12.57
CA ASN A 114 -13.30 -10.57 -12.78
C ASN A 114 -13.59 -9.75 -11.49
N SER A 115 -14.31 -10.35 -10.54
CA SER A 115 -14.56 -9.78 -9.21
C SER A 115 -13.29 -9.66 -8.38
N HIS A 116 -12.38 -10.64 -8.44
CA HIS A 116 -11.12 -10.65 -7.69
C HIS A 116 -10.19 -9.55 -8.21
N VAL A 117 -10.04 -9.44 -9.53
CA VAL A 117 -9.25 -8.39 -10.18
C VAL A 117 -9.78 -6.99 -9.82
N LYS A 118 -11.11 -6.80 -9.88
CA LYS A 118 -11.74 -5.53 -9.49
C LYS A 118 -11.52 -5.22 -8.01
N GLY A 119 -11.60 -6.22 -7.14
CA GLY A 119 -11.31 -6.07 -5.70
C GLY A 119 -9.88 -5.62 -5.44
N LEU A 120 -8.90 -6.26 -6.10
CA LEU A 120 -7.48 -5.92 -6.01
C LEU A 120 -7.21 -4.48 -6.48
N LEU A 121 -7.68 -4.11 -7.69
CA LEU A 121 -7.55 -2.75 -8.21
C LEU A 121 -8.21 -1.74 -7.28
N ALA A 122 -9.40 -2.05 -6.76
CA ALA A 122 -10.12 -1.16 -5.87
C ALA A 122 -9.44 -0.98 -4.49
N GLY A 123 -8.73 -2.01 -3.99
CA GLY A 123 -7.88 -1.90 -2.81
C GLY A 123 -6.69 -0.97 -3.04
N LEU A 124 -6.12 -0.98 -4.25
CA LEU A 124 -4.95 -0.18 -4.63
C LEU A 124 -5.28 1.25 -5.10
N LEU A 125 -6.56 1.58 -5.32
CA LEU A 125 -7.06 2.89 -5.80
C LEU A 125 -6.61 4.12 -4.98
N LYS A 126 -6.01 3.98 -3.80
CA LYS A 126 -5.46 5.13 -3.03
C LYS A 126 -3.92 5.26 -3.10
N ALA A 127 -3.21 4.26 -3.62
CA ALA A 127 -1.75 4.31 -3.85
C ALA A 127 -1.33 5.13 -5.10
N ARG A 128 -2.31 5.67 -5.84
CA ARG A 128 -2.23 6.27 -7.19
C ARG A 128 -1.28 7.46 -7.40
N LYS A 129 -0.71 8.06 -6.36
CA LYS A 129 0.00 9.36 -6.53
C LYS A 129 1.45 9.24 -7.01
N ALA A 130 2.14 8.12 -6.79
CA ALA A 130 3.58 8.02 -7.09
C ALA A 130 3.92 7.49 -8.49
N THR A 131 3.05 6.66 -9.12
CA THR A 131 3.40 5.94 -10.37
C THR A 131 2.36 6.16 -11.49
N ARG A 132 1.90 7.41 -11.70
CA ARG A 132 0.72 7.71 -12.54
C ARG A 132 0.73 7.08 -13.94
N ARG A 133 1.85 7.14 -14.69
CA ARG A 133 1.86 6.69 -16.11
C ARG A 133 1.75 5.17 -16.25
N VAL A 134 2.65 4.41 -15.62
CA VAL A 134 2.63 2.93 -15.68
C VAL A 134 1.32 2.40 -15.08
N TRP A 135 0.82 3.03 -14.01
CA TRP A 135 -0.45 2.64 -13.40
C TRP A 135 -1.64 2.83 -14.35
N THR A 136 -1.73 3.96 -15.07
CA THR A 136 -2.82 4.19 -16.04
C THR A 136 -2.80 3.15 -17.16
N ASP A 137 -1.64 2.79 -17.67
CA ASP A 137 -1.53 1.76 -18.71
C ASP A 137 -2.01 0.38 -18.22
N VAL A 138 -1.63 0.00 -17.00
CA VAL A 138 -1.99 -1.29 -16.40
C VAL A 138 -3.48 -1.35 -16.04
N GLU A 139 -4.00 -0.33 -15.34
CA GLU A 139 -5.38 -0.32 -14.86
C GLU A 139 -6.42 -0.10 -15.97
N VAL A 140 -6.16 0.86 -16.87
CA VAL A 140 -7.16 1.30 -17.85
C VAL A 140 -7.05 0.52 -19.15
N TYR A 141 -5.82 0.25 -19.60
CA TYR A 141 -5.58 -0.36 -20.90
C TYR A 141 -5.18 -1.83 -20.83
N CYS A 142 -5.01 -2.39 -19.61
CA CYS A 142 -4.43 -3.72 -19.39
C CYS A 142 -3.10 -3.88 -20.16
N LYS A 143 -2.29 -2.83 -20.15
CA LYS A 143 -0.99 -2.78 -20.84
C LYS A 143 0.13 -2.50 -19.86
N TRP A 144 1.31 -3.06 -20.14
CA TRP A 144 2.54 -2.74 -19.44
C TRP A 144 3.62 -2.40 -20.47
N LEU A 145 4.13 -1.16 -20.45
CA LEU A 145 5.10 -0.69 -21.46
C LEU A 145 4.69 -0.99 -22.91
N GLN A 146 3.42 -0.74 -23.25
CA GLN A 146 2.78 -1.07 -24.54
C GLN A 146 2.49 -2.56 -24.82
N ILE A 147 2.92 -3.47 -23.94
CA ILE A 147 2.60 -4.89 -24.02
C ILE A 147 1.19 -5.14 -23.51
N ASP A 148 0.32 -5.72 -24.33
CA ASP A 148 -1.02 -6.18 -23.91
C ASP A 148 -0.87 -7.40 -22.98
N LEU A 149 -1.18 -7.21 -21.69
CA LEU A 149 -1.02 -8.21 -20.64
C LEU A 149 -1.90 -9.45 -20.89
N GLN A 150 -3.05 -9.25 -21.52
CA GLN A 150 -4.03 -10.31 -21.80
C GLN A 150 -3.77 -11.03 -23.12
N LYS A 151 -2.73 -10.63 -23.87
CA LYS A 151 -2.38 -11.22 -25.18
C LYS A 151 -2.17 -12.73 -25.12
N MET A 152 -1.45 -13.20 -24.11
CA MET A 152 -1.08 -14.62 -23.98
C MET A 152 -2.22 -15.44 -23.39
N ALA A 153 -2.93 -14.91 -22.39
CA ALA A 153 -4.15 -15.52 -21.86
C ALA A 153 -5.20 -15.76 -22.96
N ARG A 154 -5.46 -14.77 -23.83
CA ARG A 154 -6.40 -14.92 -24.97
C ARG A 154 -5.96 -15.97 -26.00
N LYS A 155 -4.68 -16.36 -26.02
CA LYS A 155 -4.16 -17.45 -26.85
C LYS A 155 -4.28 -18.82 -26.20
N GLY A 156 -4.81 -18.91 -24.98
CA GLY A 156 -4.93 -20.14 -24.22
C GLY A 156 -3.61 -20.60 -23.61
N GLU A 157 -2.67 -19.68 -23.35
CA GLU A 157 -1.40 -20.03 -22.72
C GLU A 157 -1.54 -20.12 -21.20
N THR A 158 -0.77 -21.01 -20.58
CA THR A 158 -0.79 -21.23 -19.13
C THR A 158 -0.15 -20.07 -18.36
N SER A 159 -0.49 -19.91 -17.08
CA SER A 159 0.14 -18.92 -16.19
C SER A 159 1.66 -19.03 -16.14
N GLN A 160 2.22 -20.25 -16.17
CA GLN A 160 3.67 -20.48 -16.28
C GLN A 160 4.28 -19.82 -17.52
N LYS A 161 3.70 -20.07 -18.70
CA LYS A 161 4.19 -19.50 -19.96
C LYS A 161 4.00 -17.99 -20.02
N ILE A 162 2.93 -17.47 -19.42
CA ILE A 162 2.66 -16.04 -19.33
C ILE A 162 3.73 -15.35 -18.48
N LEU A 163 4.06 -15.90 -17.31
CA LEU A 163 5.14 -15.39 -16.44
C LEU A 163 6.49 -15.42 -17.15
N GLN A 164 6.82 -16.52 -17.82
CA GLN A 164 8.06 -16.63 -18.59
C GLN A 164 8.12 -15.58 -19.70
N TRP A 165 7.04 -15.44 -20.46
CA TRP A 165 6.94 -14.45 -21.52
C TRP A 165 7.09 -13.00 -21.01
N LEU A 166 6.43 -12.64 -19.91
CA LEU A 166 6.58 -11.31 -19.29
C LEU A 166 8.02 -11.04 -18.86
N GLY A 167 8.67 -12.03 -18.24
CA GLY A 167 10.08 -11.96 -17.87
C GLY A 167 11.00 -11.78 -19.08
N ASP A 168 10.76 -12.52 -20.17
CA ASP A 168 11.56 -12.45 -21.39
C ASP A 168 11.39 -11.10 -22.12
N GLU A 169 10.16 -10.58 -22.24
CA GLU A 169 9.92 -9.26 -22.83
C GLU A 169 10.56 -8.16 -21.99
N ALA A 170 10.48 -8.27 -20.66
CA ALA A 170 11.15 -7.35 -19.76
C ALA A 170 12.68 -7.38 -19.92
N ALA A 171 13.28 -8.57 -20.02
CA ALA A 171 14.71 -8.73 -20.26
C ALA A 171 15.15 -8.10 -21.60
N LYS A 172 14.35 -8.24 -22.68
CA LYS A 172 14.63 -7.60 -23.97
C LYS A 172 14.70 -6.09 -23.84
N ILE A 173 13.76 -5.46 -23.13
CA ILE A 173 13.73 -4.01 -22.90
C ILE A 173 14.98 -3.56 -22.12
N VAL A 174 15.34 -4.27 -21.06
CA VAL A 174 16.54 -3.97 -20.24
C VAL A 174 17.82 -4.04 -21.08
N ILE A 175 17.97 -5.10 -21.89
CA ILE A 175 19.14 -5.29 -22.76
C ILE A 175 19.19 -4.21 -23.85
N GLN A 176 18.05 -3.86 -24.46
CA GLN A 176 17.97 -2.83 -25.49
C GLN A 176 18.37 -1.45 -24.94
N PHE A 177 17.88 -1.09 -23.76
CA PHE A 177 18.23 0.16 -23.08
C PHE A 177 19.75 0.28 -22.93
N LYS A 178 20.43 -0.77 -22.45
CA LYS A 178 21.90 -0.77 -22.27
C LYS A 178 22.70 -0.69 -23.57
N ARG A 179 22.14 -1.13 -24.70
CA ARG A 179 22.79 -1.01 -26.01
C ARG A 179 22.67 0.40 -26.59
N SER A 180 21.71 1.20 -26.12
CA SER A 180 21.52 2.57 -26.59
C SER A 180 22.61 3.49 -26.03
N LYS A 181 23.28 4.24 -26.93
CA LYS A 181 24.31 5.24 -26.56
C LYS A 181 23.73 6.62 -26.26
N ASP A 182 22.41 6.76 -26.30
CA ASP A 182 21.74 8.06 -26.35
C ASP A 182 21.33 8.53 -24.95
N GLY A 183 21.76 9.75 -24.60
CA GLY A 183 21.61 10.39 -23.29
C GLY A 183 20.23 10.98 -23.00
N SER A 184 19.18 10.51 -23.68
CA SER A 184 17.79 10.91 -23.40
C SER A 184 17.30 10.19 -22.13
N LEU A 185 17.49 10.87 -21.00
CA LEU A 185 17.66 10.21 -19.70
C LEU A 185 16.36 9.85 -18.97
N ASP A 186 15.25 10.58 -19.11
CA ASP A 186 14.13 10.40 -18.18
C ASP A 186 13.13 9.30 -18.58
N HIS A 187 12.66 9.30 -19.83
CA HIS A 187 11.61 8.36 -20.24
C HIS A 187 12.17 6.94 -20.45
N SER A 188 13.42 6.88 -20.91
CA SER A 188 14.17 5.65 -21.12
C SER A 188 14.49 4.98 -19.77
N LEU A 189 14.87 5.76 -18.75
CA LEU A 189 15.17 5.26 -17.41
C LEU A 189 13.94 4.72 -16.67
N CYS A 190 12.78 5.39 -16.75
CA CYS A 190 11.54 4.87 -16.17
C CYS A 190 11.15 3.50 -16.74
N ASN A 191 11.26 3.34 -18.07
CA ASN A 191 10.97 2.07 -18.74
C ASN A 191 11.97 0.99 -18.35
N PHE A 192 13.26 1.35 -18.26
CA PHE A 192 14.31 0.44 -17.79
C PHE A 192 14.07 -0.05 -16.36
N ILE A 193 13.70 0.86 -15.45
CA ILE A 193 13.39 0.54 -14.05
C ILE A 193 12.16 -0.38 -13.98
N ALA A 194 11.09 -0.06 -14.72
CA ALA A 194 9.89 -0.89 -14.78
C ALA A 194 10.17 -2.28 -15.36
N ALA A 195 10.94 -2.37 -16.45
CA ALA A 195 11.35 -3.62 -17.06
C ALA A 195 12.22 -4.47 -16.14
N SER A 196 13.16 -3.86 -15.43
CA SER A 196 13.97 -4.58 -14.45
C SER A 196 13.12 -5.15 -13.30
N SER A 197 12.12 -4.39 -12.85
CA SER A 197 11.15 -4.85 -11.84
C SER A 197 10.31 -6.03 -12.35
N MET A 198 9.74 -5.94 -13.55
CA MET A 198 8.98 -7.03 -14.18
C MET A 198 9.83 -8.29 -14.32
N TYR A 199 11.05 -8.17 -14.85
CA TYR A 199 11.96 -9.30 -14.95
C TYR A 199 12.19 -9.97 -13.58
N ARG A 200 12.62 -9.21 -12.57
CA ARG A 200 12.91 -9.77 -11.25
C ARG A 200 11.69 -10.44 -10.62
N ILE A 201 10.53 -9.79 -10.68
CA ILE A 201 9.30 -10.32 -10.06
C ILE A 201 8.83 -11.57 -10.78
N SER A 202 8.78 -11.56 -12.12
CA SER A 202 8.37 -12.74 -12.89
C SER A 202 9.29 -13.93 -12.62
N GLN A 203 10.60 -13.73 -12.58
CA GLN A 203 11.56 -14.80 -12.27
C GLN A 203 11.44 -15.30 -10.83
N THR A 204 11.21 -14.42 -9.87
CA THR A 204 11.05 -14.79 -8.46
C THR A 204 9.80 -15.65 -8.26
N ILE A 205 8.68 -15.25 -8.87
CA ILE A 205 7.44 -16.03 -8.83
C ILE A 205 7.64 -17.38 -9.53
N LEU A 206 8.29 -17.41 -10.70
CA LEU A 206 8.60 -18.66 -11.41
C LEU A 206 9.42 -19.63 -10.56
N LEU A 207 10.47 -19.14 -9.88
CA LEU A 207 11.28 -19.95 -8.98
C LEU A 207 10.43 -20.54 -7.85
N HIS A 208 9.65 -19.71 -7.16
CA HIS A 208 8.76 -20.15 -6.10
C HIS A 208 7.77 -21.22 -6.57
N CYS A 209 7.11 -21.02 -7.72
CA CYS A 209 6.16 -21.99 -8.25
C CYS A 209 6.83 -23.30 -8.70
N ASN A 210 8.08 -23.25 -9.18
CA ASN A 210 8.83 -24.44 -9.59
C ASN A 210 9.37 -25.25 -8.40
N GLU A 211 9.49 -24.65 -7.21
CA GLU A 211 9.88 -25.36 -5.98
C GLU A 211 8.72 -26.15 -5.36
N GLN A 212 7.48 -25.88 -5.78
CA GLN A 212 6.30 -26.62 -5.35
C GLN A 212 6.20 -27.97 -6.05
N GLU A 213 5.52 -28.94 -5.42
CA GLU A 213 5.33 -30.29 -5.99
C GLU A 213 4.54 -30.26 -7.31
N ASN A 214 3.55 -29.36 -7.41
CA ASN A 214 2.77 -29.13 -8.61
C ASN A 214 2.70 -27.64 -8.90
N TRP A 215 2.59 -27.29 -10.19
CA TRP A 215 2.37 -25.90 -10.59
C TRP A 215 1.00 -25.43 -10.04
N PRO A 216 0.95 -24.28 -9.35
CA PRO A 216 -0.29 -23.79 -8.75
C PRO A 216 -1.33 -23.44 -9.82
N ILE A 217 -2.59 -23.67 -9.51
CA ILE A 217 -3.68 -23.19 -10.39
C ILE A 217 -3.73 -21.65 -10.35
N ASP A 218 -4.39 -21.05 -11.34
CA ASP A 218 -4.39 -19.59 -11.52
C ASP A 218 -4.93 -18.85 -10.29
N GLU A 219 -5.98 -19.37 -9.64
CA GLU A 219 -6.51 -18.81 -8.39
C GLU A 219 -5.49 -18.82 -7.25
N GLU A 220 -4.76 -19.92 -7.06
CA GLU A 220 -3.74 -20.05 -6.02
C GLU A 220 -2.59 -19.09 -6.28
N LEU A 221 -2.15 -18.98 -7.53
CA LEU A 221 -1.12 -18.03 -7.95
C LEU A 221 -1.58 -16.57 -7.75
N PHE A 222 -2.83 -16.27 -8.08
CA PHE A 222 -3.40 -14.94 -7.85
C PHE A 222 -3.49 -14.60 -6.36
N GLU A 223 -3.89 -15.57 -5.53
CA GLU A 223 -3.96 -15.41 -4.08
C GLU A 223 -2.58 -15.21 -3.46
N PHE A 224 -1.57 -15.96 -3.93
CA PHE A 224 -0.18 -15.76 -3.57
C PHE A 224 0.29 -14.33 -3.89
N ILE A 225 0.09 -13.87 -5.14
CA ILE A 225 0.46 -12.50 -5.54
C ILE A 225 -0.31 -11.45 -4.72
N SER A 226 -1.59 -11.67 -4.45
CA SER A 226 -2.42 -10.78 -3.64
C SER A 226 -1.92 -10.67 -2.20
N THR A 227 -1.39 -11.77 -1.65
CA THR A 227 -0.78 -11.83 -0.32
C THR A 227 0.51 -11.00 -0.28
N ILE A 228 1.38 -11.11 -1.29
CA ILE A 228 2.59 -10.27 -1.40
C ILE A 228 2.20 -8.78 -1.45
N ILE A 229 1.19 -8.42 -2.24
CA ILE A 229 0.69 -7.04 -2.31
C ILE A 229 0.17 -6.59 -0.94
N ALA A 230 -0.59 -7.43 -0.24
CA ALA A 230 -1.11 -7.13 1.09
C ALA A 230 0.02 -6.88 2.10
N ASP A 231 1.02 -7.75 2.13
CA ASP A 231 2.21 -7.61 2.99
C ASP A 231 2.98 -6.33 2.68
N LEU A 232 3.19 -6.01 1.41
CA LEU A 232 3.85 -4.79 0.97
C LEU A 232 3.09 -3.54 1.43
N LEU A 233 1.76 -3.54 1.32
CA LEU A 233 0.92 -2.43 1.79
C LEU A 233 0.96 -2.31 3.32
N CYS A 234 0.85 -3.42 4.05
CA CYS A 234 0.97 -3.43 5.51
C CYS A 234 2.33 -2.85 5.94
N ALA A 235 3.43 -3.24 5.28
CA ALA A 235 4.76 -2.72 5.57
C ALA A 235 4.83 -1.21 5.32
N CYS A 236 4.20 -0.72 4.25
CA CYS A 236 4.09 0.72 3.99
C CYS A 236 3.27 1.46 5.05
N PHE A 237 2.22 0.82 5.58
CA PHE A 237 1.34 1.41 6.58
C PHE A 237 1.97 1.50 7.99
N THR A 238 3.07 0.79 8.26
CA THR A 238 3.84 0.99 9.50
C THR A 238 4.37 2.43 9.64
N ASN A 239 4.52 3.16 8.54
CA ASN A 239 4.96 4.56 8.53
C ASN A 239 3.82 5.56 8.83
N VAL A 240 2.55 5.12 8.85
CA VAL A 240 1.39 6.02 9.05
C VAL A 240 1.46 6.80 10.37
N PRO A 241 1.77 6.19 11.54
CA PRO A 241 1.91 6.95 12.78
C PRO A 241 2.92 8.09 12.66
N ARG A 242 4.09 7.84 12.07
CA ARG A 242 5.12 8.86 11.85
C ARG A 242 4.60 9.99 10.95
N VAL A 243 3.89 9.68 9.86
CA VAL A 243 3.32 10.68 8.97
C VAL A 243 2.26 11.54 9.68
N ILE A 244 1.42 10.93 10.51
CA ILE A 244 0.43 11.64 11.33
C ILE A 244 1.14 12.58 12.30
N THR A 245 2.13 12.09 13.05
CA THR A 245 2.93 12.91 13.98
C THR A 245 3.58 14.09 13.26
N MET A 246 4.23 13.87 12.11
CA MET A 246 4.85 14.94 11.33
C MET A 246 3.84 15.99 10.86
N LYS A 247 2.58 15.62 10.61
CA LYS A 247 1.51 16.57 10.27
C LYS A 247 1.01 17.38 11.46
N CYS A 248 1.11 16.85 12.67
CA CYS A 248 0.73 17.56 13.90
C CYS A 248 1.77 18.60 14.34
N HIS A 249 3.04 18.42 13.95
CA HIS A 249 4.17 19.29 14.31
C HIS A 249 4.60 20.23 13.17
N ASP A 250 3.66 20.71 12.34
CA ASP A 250 3.99 21.72 11.31
C ASP A 250 4.26 23.07 11.98
N ASP A 251 5.47 23.61 11.77
CA ASP A 251 5.99 24.83 12.41
C ASP A 251 5.28 26.10 11.92
N ALA A 252 4.70 26.08 10.71
CA ALA A 252 3.98 27.23 10.18
C ALA A 252 2.57 27.31 10.79
N ILE A 253 2.36 28.24 11.73
CA ILE A 253 1.08 28.46 12.44
C ILE A 253 -0.11 28.55 11.46
N GLU A 254 0.05 29.23 10.31
CA GLU A 254 -0.98 29.37 9.28
C GLU A 254 -1.40 28.04 8.64
N LYS A 255 -0.49 27.06 8.56
CA LYS A 255 -0.73 25.73 7.97
C LYS A 255 -1.09 24.68 9.00
N ARG A 256 -0.96 25.00 10.27
CA ARG A 256 -1.09 24.03 11.35
C ARG A 256 -2.52 23.57 11.57
N GLU A 257 -3.51 24.45 11.45
CA GLU A 257 -4.92 24.04 11.59
C GLU A 257 -5.31 23.03 10.49
N ASP A 258 -4.97 23.32 9.23
CA ASP A 258 -5.23 22.42 8.11
C ASP A 258 -4.45 21.10 8.23
N SER A 259 -3.19 21.16 8.69
CA SER A 259 -2.38 19.96 8.91
C SER A 259 -2.92 19.08 10.02
N ILE A 260 -3.42 19.66 11.13
CA ILE A 260 -4.11 18.94 12.20
C ILE A 260 -5.40 18.31 11.69
N ARG A 261 -6.20 19.02 10.88
CA ARG A 261 -7.41 18.47 10.25
C ARG A 261 -7.08 17.27 9.35
N ILE A 262 -6.02 17.36 8.55
CA ILE A 262 -5.54 16.25 7.70
C ILE A 262 -5.07 15.08 8.56
N ALA A 263 -4.33 15.34 9.64
CA ALA A 263 -3.86 14.31 10.58
C ALA A 263 -5.03 13.56 11.22
N ALA A 264 -6.07 14.28 11.68
CA ALA A 264 -7.28 13.69 12.25
C ALA A 264 -8.03 12.80 11.25
N GLN A 265 -8.16 13.24 9.99
CA GLN A 265 -8.77 12.44 8.93
C GLN A 265 -7.96 11.19 8.59
N LEU A 266 -6.63 11.31 8.55
CA LEU A 266 -5.73 10.20 8.28
C LEU A 266 -5.79 9.17 9.41
N LEU A 267 -5.80 9.64 10.66
CA LEU A 267 -5.94 8.79 11.84
C LEU A 267 -7.27 8.03 11.85
N GLY A 268 -8.40 8.73 11.64
CA GLY A 268 -9.71 8.08 11.57
C GLY A 268 -9.78 7.01 10.48
N ARG A 269 -9.32 7.32 9.25
CA ARG A 269 -9.33 6.37 8.12
C ARG A 269 -8.39 5.17 8.29
N SER A 270 -7.32 5.32 9.07
CA SER A 270 -6.30 4.28 9.28
C SER A 270 -6.49 3.50 10.57
N LYS A 271 -7.46 3.86 11.42
CA LYS A 271 -7.64 3.28 12.75
C LYS A 271 -7.69 1.75 12.78
N LYS A 272 -8.46 1.10 11.90
CA LYS A 272 -8.50 -0.37 11.84
C LYS A 272 -7.22 -0.97 11.29
N ILE A 273 -6.59 -0.33 10.31
CA ILE A 273 -5.27 -0.74 9.78
C ILE A 273 -4.24 -0.70 10.92
N LEU A 274 -4.20 0.38 11.71
CA LEU A 274 -3.29 0.52 12.84
C LEU A 274 -3.57 -0.53 13.94
N LYS A 275 -4.84 -0.87 14.19
CA LYS A 275 -5.20 -1.95 15.12
C LYS A 275 -4.69 -3.32 14.63
N MET A 276 -4.94 -3.63 13.37
CA MET A 276 -4.45 -4.85 12.71
C MET A 276 -2.91 -4.92 12.75
N LEU A 277 -2.24 -3.80 12.49
CA LEU A 277 -0.78 -3.68 12.57
C LEU A 277 -0.21 -3.83 14.00
N LYS A 278 -1.00 -3.51 15.04
CA LYS A 278 -0.61 -3.72 16.44
C LYS A 278 -0.85 -5.16 16.91
N SER A 279 -1.87 -5.83 16.36
CA SER A 279 -2.24 -7.19 16.76
C SER A 279 -1.39 -8.27 16.10
N ALA A 280 -0.87 -8.02 14.90
CA ALA A 280 0.08 -8.93 14.30
C ALA A 280 1.46 -8.67 14.94
N ASN A 281 2.08 -9.72 15.48
CA ASN A 281 3.44 -9.69 15.99
C ASN A 281 4.40 -9.59 14.81
N PHE A 282 4.52 -8.40 14.22
CA PHE A 282 5.47 -8.18 13.14
C PHE A 282 6.89 -8.22 13.71
N PRO A 283 7.84 -8.85 13.01
CA PRO A 283 9.25 -8.74 13.38
C PRO A 283 9.67 -7.27 13.28
N THR A 284 10.13 -6.72 14.40
CA THR A 284 10.82 -5.42 14.50
C THR A 284 12.23 -5.50 13.97
#